data_AF-A0A929QKI7-F1
#
_entry.id   AF-A0A929QKI7-F1
#
_cell.length_a   1.000
_cell.length_b   1.000
_cell.length_c   1.000
_cell.angle_alpha   90.00
_cell.angle_beta   90.00
_cell.angle_gamma   90.00
#
_symmetry.space_group_name_H-M   'P 1'
#
loop_
_entity.id
_entity.type
_entity.pdbx_description
1 polymer ?
#
loop_
_entity_poly.entity_id
_entity_poly.type
_entity_poly.pdbx_seq_one_letter_code
_entity_poly.pdbx_strand_id
1 'polypeptide(L)' 'MVTLKNGNIFNTKAGTIVNTINCVGVMGAGIAYEFRLRYPEMFARYVELCSEDNPNKIDIGK' A
#
# COMPACT_ATOMS: atom_id res chain seq x y z
N MET A 1 13.31 -4.43 -18.55
CA MET A 1 14.27 -5.33 -17.85
C MET A 1 13.81 -5.46 -16.41
N VAL A 2 13.70 -6.69 -15.89
CA VAL A 2 13.36 -6.93 -14.48
C VAL A 2 14.61 -7.38 -13.75
N THR A 3 14.89 -6.81 -12.58
CA THR A 3 16.06 -7.16 -11.76
C THR A 3 15.59 -7.67 -10.41
N LEU A 4 15.95 -8.90 -10.07
CA LEU A 4 15.68 -9.48 -8.75
C LEU A 4 16.72 -8.97 -7.75
N LYS A 5 16.28 -8.55 -6.58
CA LYS A 5 17.15 -8.10 -5.49
C LYS A 5 16.70 -8.73 -4.18
N ASN A 6 17.66 -9.14 -3.36
CA ASN A 6 17.44 -9.61 -2.00
C ASN A 6 17.73 -8.48 -1.02
N GLY A 7 16.84 -8.28 -0.05
CA GLY A 7 16.99 -7.25 0.99
C GLY A 7 15.65 -6.63 1.39
N ASN A 8 15.72 -5.52 2.11
CA ASN A 8 14.53 -4.76 2.51
C ASN A 8 14.14 -3.76 1.41
N ILE A 9 12.89 -3.86 0.91
CA ILE A 9 12.36 -3.01 -0.16
C ILE A 9 12.41 -1.52 0.19
N PHE A 10 12.31 -1.15 1.48
CA PHE A 10 12.35 0.24 1.93
C PHE A 10 13.74 0.89 1.88
N ASN A 11 14.80 0.11 1.64
CA ASN A 11 16.16 0.63 1.49
C ASN A 11 16.52 0.90 0.01
N THR A 12 15.55 0.80 -0.90
CA THR A 12 15.76 1.04 -2.33
C THR A 12 16.00 2.52 -2.64
N LYS A 13 16.71 2.78 -3.73
CA LYS A 13 16.85 4.13 -4.33
C LYS A 13 15.79 4.41 -5.42
N ALA A 14 14.82 3.51 -5.60
CA ALA A 14 13.75 3.72 -6.56
C ALA A 14 12.88 4.91 -6.14
N GLY A 15 12.37 5.68 -7.12
CA GLY A 15 11.51 6.83 -6.85
C GLY A 15 10.12 6.46 -6.33
N THR A 16 9.72 5.19 -6.43
CA THR A 16 8.41 4.71 -5.96
C THR A 16 8.53 3.26 -5.49
N ILE A 17 7.80 2.94 -4.42
CA ILE A 17 7.62 1.58 -3.91
C ILE A 17 6.13 1.26 -3.98
N VAL A 18 5.79 0.11 -4.58
CA VAL A 18 4.40 -0.33 -4.72
C VAL A 18 4.02 -1.18 -3.51
N ASN A 19 2.93 -0.81 -2.83
CA ASN A 19 2.34 -1.57 -1.73
C ASN A 19 1.15 -2.38 -2.23
N THR A 20 1.11 -3.68 -1.92
CA THR A 20 -0.07 -4.51 -2.18
C THR A 20 -1.08 -4.33 -1.05
N ILE A 21 -2.32 -3.98 -1.39
CA ILE A 21 -3.40 -3.66 -0.46
C ILE A 21 -4.66 -4.47 -0.80
N ASN A 22 -5.62 -4.51 0.13
CA ASN A 22 -7.00 -4.93 -0.16
C ASN A 22 -7.88 -3.71 -0.45
N CYS A 23 -9.17 -3.93 -0.68
CA CYS A 23 -10.13 -2.87 -0.98
C CYS A 23 -11.04 -2.52 0.22
N VAL A 24 -10.72 -3.01 1.44
CA VAL A 24 -11.57 -2.88 2.63
C VAL A 24 -10.89 -2.10 3.76
N GLY A 25 -9.85 -1.32 3.45
CA GLY A 25 -9.26 -0.37 4.41
C GLY A 25 -8.35 -0.99 5.49
N VAL A 26 -7.98 -2.27 5.37
CA VAL A 26 -7.18 -2.95 6.40
C VAL A 26 -5.72 -3.12 5.96
N MET A 27 -4.76 -2.70 6.80
CA MET A 27 -3.34 -3.05 6.69
C MET A 27 -2.85 -3.60 8.04
N GLY A 28 -3.08 -4.90 8.28
CA GLY A 28 -2.87 -5.54 9.59
C GLY A 28 -1.68 -6.48 9.70
N ALA A 29 -1.07 -6.88 8.58
CA ALA A 29 0.07 -7.79 8.58
C ALA A 29 1.01 -7.57 7.38
N GLY A 30 2.17 -8.22 7.44
CA GLY A 30 3.14 -8.27 6.34
C GLY A 30 3.63 -6.90 5.90
N ILE A 31 3.94 -6.77 4.60
CA ILE A 31 4.49 -5.53 4.06
C ILE A 31 3.52 -4.35 4.17
N ALA A 32 2.20 -4.59 4.05
CA ALA A 32 1.19 -3.55 4.19
C ALA A 32 1.18 -2.94 5.60
N TYR A 33 1.39 -3.74 6.65
CA TYR A 33 1.51 -3.23 8.01
C TYR A 33 2.75 -2.35 8.19
N GLU A 34 3.89 -2.75 7.62
CA GLU A 34 5.08 -1.90 7.59
C GLU A 34 4.85 -0.58 6.86
N PHE A 35 4.13 -0.58 5.74
CA PHE A 35 3.71 0.65 5.05
C PHE A 35 2.83 1.54 5.93
N ARG A 36 1.87 0.96 6.67
CA ARG A 36 1.03 1.70 7.61
C ARG A 36 1.86 2.38 8.70
N LEU A 37 2.86 1.69 9.24
CA LEU A 37 3.73 2.24 10.30
C LEU A 37 4.67 3.33 9.77
N ARG A 38 5.23 3.14 8.56
CA ARG A 38 6.21 4.08 7.96
C ARG A 38 5.57 5.30 7.30
N TYR A 39 4.36 5.15 6.75
CA TYR A 39 3.65 6.17 5.99
C TYR A 39 2.21 6.34 6.50
N PRO A 40 2.02 6.83 7.74
CA PRO A 40 0.71 6.90 8.38
C PRO A 40 -0.30 7.78 7.62
N GLU A 41 0.16 8.87 6.99
CA GLU A 41 -0.70 9.74 6.16
C GLU A 41 -1.22 9.03 4.91
N MET A 42 -0.38 8.21 4.27
CA MET A 42 -0.80 7.37 3.14
C MET A 42 -1.84 6.35 3.58
N PHE A 43 -1.65 5.72 4.75
CA PHE A 43 -2.63 4.79 5.31
C PHE A 43 -3.97 5.48 5.61
N ALA A 44 -3.96 6.67 6.22
CA ALA A 44 -5.18 7.43 6.46
C ALA A 44 -5.93 7.71 5.15
N ARG A 45 -5.21 8.15 4.11
CA ARG A 45 -5.80 8.38 2.79
C ARG A 45 -6.36 7.10 2.17
N TYR A 46 -5.66 5.98 2.31
CA TYR A 46 -6.13 4.67 1.87
C TYR A 46 -7.43 4.26 2.56
N VAL A 47 -7.54 4.43 3.88
CA VAL A 47 -8.77 4.12 4.63
C VAL A 47 -9.94 4.96 4.14
N GLU A 48 -9.73 6.26 3.89
CA GLU A 48 -10.77 7.13 3.32
C GLU A 48 -11.24 6.68 1.92
N LEU A 49 -10.30 6.24 1.09
CA LEU A 49 -10.58 5.75 -0.27
C LEU A 49 -11.33 4.41 -0.26
N CYS A 50 -11.17 3.59 0.79
CA CYS A 50 -11.92 2.36 1.02
C CYS A 50 -13.22 2.57 1.80
N SER A 51 -13.50 3.78 2.29
CA SER A 51 -14.71 4.05 3.09
C SER A 51 -15.98 3.84 2.27
N GLU A 52 -17.03 3.34 2.93
CA GLU A 52 -18.37 3.18 2.36
C GLU A 52 -18.99 4.52 1.90
N ASP A 53 -18.53 5.64 2.49
CA ASP A 53 -18.93 7.00 2.07
C ASP A 53 -18.30 7.41 0.72
N ASN A 54 -17.36 6.61 0.19
CA ASN A 54 -16.70 6.81 -1.10
C ASN A 54 -16.67 5.51 -1.93
N PRO A 55 -17.83 4.92 -2.25
CA PRO A 55 -17.85 3.64 -2.95
C PRO A 55 -17.20 3.75 -4.34
N ASN A 56 -16.40 2.75 -4.70
CA ASN A 56 -15.73 2.58 -6.01
C ASN A 56 -14.50 3.47 -6.31
N LYS A 57 -13.82 4.04 -5.30
CA LYS A 57 -12.54 4.75 -5.54
C LYS A 57 -11.32 3.83 -5.62
N ILE A 58 -11.38 2.67 -4.97
CA ILE A 58 -10.39 1.59 -5.09
C ILE A 58 -11.18 0.33 -5.43
N ASP A 59 -10.77 -0.32 -6.51
CA ASP A 59 -11.31 -1.60 -6.97
C ASP A 59 -10.14 -2.47 -7.46
N ILE A 60 -10.39 -3.76 -7.63
CA ILE A 60 -9.45 -4.67 -8.24
C ILE A 60 -9.33 -4.30 -9.73
N GLY A 61 -8.13 -3.95 -10.17
CA GLY A 61 -7.87 -3.65 -11.58
C GLY A 61 -8.29 -4.82 -12.48
N LYS A 62 -9.14 -4.52 -13.48
CA LYS A 62 -9.58 -5.47 -14.51
C LYS A 62 -8.58 -5.56 -15.65
#